data_AF-A0A163ITP8-F1
#
_entry.id   AF-A0A163ITP8-F1
#
_cell.length_a   1.000
_cell.length_b   1.000
_cell.length_c   1.000
_cell.angle_alpha   90.00
_cell.angle_beta   90.00
_cell.angle_gamma   90.00
#
_symmetry.space_group_name_H-M   'P 1'
#
loop_
_entity.id
_entity.type
_entity.pdbx_description
1 polymer ?
#
loop_
_entity_poly.entity_id
_entity_poly.type
_entity_poly.pdbx_seq_one_letter_code
_entity_poly.pdbx_strand_id
1 'polypeptide(L)'
;MRKQDLEAVDHFPDGLFFMRCKEKDMTIDVNNGGMLKMVDSINQLWMHEEGFLINKKSGLVIDVRGGALQQGKPLIQYAMKPGLARNQRWMYKDGFIFPIAAPDLVIDIRGGDFKETNGLYLNTKDLHSKTQKWLIQPFANEKSQDELALLRPPPSKPEDMYDSYRMAYIEKQQGLSTKILTGAAAFRALKNHIAHQKEIQQPIVTPQARDTIQKLAKDEIQALCHQKAMQDLIYATEQAALTYFAREYEE
;
A
#
# COMPACT_ATOMS: atom_id res chain seq x y z
N MET A 1 -7.80 -31.96 3.50
CA MET A 1 -8.92 -31.01 3.36
C MET A 1 -9.10 -30.77 1.87
N ARG A 2 -10.28 -31.06 1.30
CA ARG A 2 -10.51 -31.03 -0.16
C ARG A 2 -10.43 -29.60 -0.68
N LYS A 3 -9.84 -29.41 -1.87
CA LYS A 3 -9.88 -28.16 -2.66
C LYS A 3 -11.33 -27.68 -2.70
N GLN A 4 -11.66 -26.66 -1.91
CA GLN A 4 -12.72 -25.76 -2.31
C GLN A 4 -12.11 -24.95 -3.45
N ASP A 5 -12.66 -25.11 -4.65
CA ASP A 5 -12.42 -24.21 -5.77
C ASP A 5 -12.99 -22.85 -5.37
N LEU A 6 -12.27 -22.11 -4.51
CA LEU A 6 -12.61 -20.74 -4.19
C LEU A 6 -12.36 -19.96 -5.48
N GLU A 7 -13.44 -19.41 -6.05
CA GLU A 7 -13.38 -18.65 -7.27
C GLU A 7 -12.43 -17.45 -7.09
N ALA A 8 -11.61 -17.19 -8.11
CA ALA A 8 -10.74 -16.04 -8.11
C ALA A 8 -11.58 -14.76 -8.29
N VAL A 9 -11.21 -13.69 -7.59
CA VAL A 9 -11.84 -12.37 -7.69
C VAL A 9 -10.96 -11.38 -8.45
N ASP A 10 -11.55 -10.29 -8.93
CA ASP A 10 -10.91 -9.24 -9.75
C ASP A 10 -10.37 -8.04 -8.94
N HIS A 11 -10.47 -8.11 -7.61
CA HIS A 11 -10.00 -7.09 -6.65
C HIS A 11 -9.35 -7.77 -5.45
N PHE A 12 -8.66 -7.00 -4.60
CA PHE A 12 -8.22 -7.52 -3.30
C PHE A 12 -9.41 -7.55 -2.32
N PRO A 13 -9.77 -8.71 -1.73
CA PRO A 13 -10.89 -8.81 -0.80
C PRO A 13 -10.56 -8.24 0.58
N ASP A 14 -11.59 -7.89 1.36
CA ASP A 14 -11.50 -7.40 2.75
C ASP A 14 -11.03 -8.46 3.77
N GLY A 15 -10.42 -9.55 3.32
CA GLY A 15 -10.02 -10.69 4.13
C GLY A 15 -8.67 -11.26 3.70
N LEU A 16 -8.30 -12.41 4.27
CA LEU A 16 -7.12 -13.13 3.83
C LEU A 16 -7.34 -13.71 2.43
N PHE A 17 -6.28 -13.78 1.63
CA PHE A 17 -6.30 -14.38 0.30
C PHE A 17 -4.96 -14.98 -0.09
N PHE A 18 -4.98 -15.83 -1.11
CA PHE A 18 -3.79 -16.29 -1.82
C PHE A 18 -3.58 -15.47 -3.09
N MET A 19 -2.32 -15.20 -3.44
CA MET A 19 -1.92 -14.62 -4.72
C MET A 19 -1.25 -15.70 -5.56
N ARG A 20 -2.01 -16.28 -6.50
CA ARG A 20 -1.60 -17.46 -7.27
C ARG A 20 -1.18 -17.08 -8.68
N CYS A 21 -0.16 -17.74 -9.20
CA CYS A 21 0.19 -17.62 -10.61
C CYS A 21 -0.96 -18.19 -11.46
N LYS A 22 -1.36 -17.49 -12.53
CA LYS A 22 -2.44 -17.94 -13.41
C LYS A 22 -2.04 -19.15 -14.27
N GLU A 23 -0.76 -19.27 -14.62
CA GLU A 23 -0.26 -20.31 -15.55
C GLU A 23 0.17 -21.61 -14.85
N LYS A 24 0.60 -21.53 -13.59
CA LYS A 24 1.16 -22.66 -12.83
C LYS A 24 0.60 -22.69 -11.42
N ASP A 25 0.54 -23.89 -10.83
CA ASP A 25 0.17 -24.13 -9.43
C ASP A 25 1.26 -23.63 -8.46
N MET A 26 1.49 -22.31 -8.46
CA MET A 26 2.45 -21.62 -7.62
C MET A 26 1.81 -20.40 -6.97
N THR A 27 2.32 -20.00 -5.81
CA THR A 27 1.83 -18.85 -5.04
C THR A 27 2.98 -17.98 -4.55
N ILE A 28 2.70 -16.69 -4.37
CA ILE A 28 3.66 -15.74 -3.77
C ILE A 28 3.92 -16.15 -2.31
N ASP A 29 5.20 -16.30 -1.93
CA ASP A 29 5.64 -16.81 -0.62
C ASP A 29 6.74 -15.95 0.07
N VAL A 30 6.92 -16.19 1.37
CA VAL A 30 7.71 -15.43 2.33
C VAL A 30 9.21 -15.74 2.34
N ASN A 31 9.67 -16.88 1.83
CA ASN A 31 11.12 -17.16 1.81
C ASN A 31 11.83 -16.24 0.79
N ASN A 32 12.33 -15.09 1.26
CA ASN A 32 12.99 -14.02 0.49
C ASN A 32 12.15 -13.39 -0.64
N GLY A 33 10.81 -13.48 -0.60
CA GLY A 33 9.95 -12.99 -1.69
C GLY A 33 9.97 -13.90 -2.93
N GLY A 34 10.29 -15.18 -2.74
CA GLY A 34 10.26 -16.22 -3.77
C GLY A 34 8.89 -16.87 -3.95
N MET A 35 8.83 -17.89 -4.81
CA MET A 35 7.64 -18.70 -5.05
C MET A 35 7.77 -20.06 -4.36
N LEU A 36 6.68 -20.66 -3.89
CA LEU A 36 6.66 -22.07 -3.49
C LEU A 36 5.55 -22.84 -4.22
N LYS A 37 5.73 -24.15 -4.30
CA LYS A 37 4.65 -25.09 -4.63
C LYS A 37 3.50 -24.92 -3.64
N MET A 38 2.28 -25.04 -4.13
CA MET A 38 1.07 -24.88 -3.33
C MET A 38 0.97 -25.93 -2.21
N VAL A 39 1.06 -25.49 -0.96
CA VAL A 39 0.82 -26.32 0.25
C VAL A 39 -0.32 -25.73 1.10
N ASP A 40 -0.88 -24.57 0.70
CA ASP A 40 -1.88 -23.78 1.44
C ASP A 40 -1.44 -23.51 2.89
N SER A 41 -0.25 -22.91 3.03
CA SER A 41 0.38 -22.63 4.33
C SER A 41 0.28 -21.14 4.72
N ILE A 42 0.41 -20.84 6.02
CA ILE A 42 0.21 -19.48 6.58
C ILE A 42 1.13 -18.41 5.97
N ASN A 43 2.31 -18.78 5.47
CA ASN A 43 3.22 -17.91 4.72
C ASN A 43 2.71 -17.51 3.33
N GLN A 44 1.72 -18.19 2.79
CA GLN A 44 1.13 -17.92 1.47
C GLN A 44 -0.16 -17.08 1.58
N LEU A 45 -0.58 -16.75 2.80
CA LEU A 45 -1.75 -15.92 3.07
C LEU A 45 -1.37 -14.45 3.19
N TRP A 46 -2.13 -13.63 2.47
CA TRP A 46 -1.92 -12.20 2.35
C TRP A 46 -3.20 -11.44 2.69
N MET A 47 -3.05 -10.17 3.02
CA MET A 47 -4.11 -9.23 3.25
C MET A 47 -3.80 -7.93 2.52
N HIS A 48 -4.84 -7.21 2.13
CA HIS A 48 -4.73 -5.91 1.53
C HIS A 48 -5.36 -4.84 2.43
N GLU A 49 -4.59 -3.82 2.79
CA GLU A 49 -5.08 -2.69 3.56
C GLU A 49 -4.46 -1.38 3.03
N GLU A 50 -5.31 -0.50 2.49
CA GLU A 50 -4.90 0.79 1.90
C GLU A 50 -3.74 0.68 0.88
N GLY A 51 -3.66 -0.41 0.11
CA GLY A 51 -2.58 -0.65 -0.85
C GLY A 51 -1.41 -1.48 -0.31
N PHE A 52 -1.29 -1.70 1.00
CA PHE A 52 -0.28 -2.62 1.51
C PHE A 52 -0.70 -4.06 1.31
N LEU A 53 0.24 -4.90 0.85
CA LEU A 53 0.08 -6.35 0.83
C LEU A 53 0.83 -6.95 2.01
N ILE A 54 0.10 -7.27 3.08
CA ILE A 54 0.62 -7.72 4.37
C ILE A 54 0.62 -9.24 4.41
N ASN A 55 1.74 -9.84 4.79
CA ASN A 55 1.82 -11.28 4.95
C ASN A 55 1.34 -11.73 6.35
N LYS A 56 0.50 -12.77 6.40
CA LYS A 56 -0.03 -13.28 7.67
C LYS A 56 1.02 -13.89 8.59
N LYS A 57 2.05 -14.57 8.07
CA LYS A 57 3.05 -15.22 8.91
C LYS A 57 4.05 -14.24 9.50
N SER A 58 4.53 -13.28 8.70
CA SER A 58 5.62 -12.38 9.10
C SER A 58 5.13 -11.02 9.63
N GLY A 59 3.92 -10.59 9.28
CA GLY A 59 3.45 -9.22 9.51
C GLY A 59 4.16 -8.16 8.66
N LEU A 60 5.03 -8.56 7.74
CA LEU A 60 5.75 -7.66 6.83
C LEU A 60 4.96 -7.43 5.54
N VAL A 61 5.31 -6.37 4.80
CA VAL A 61 4.67 -6.01 3.53
C VAL A 61 5.57 -6.29 2.33
N ILE A 62 4.97 -6.43 1.14
CA ILE A 62 5.73 -6.44 -0.12
C ILE A 62 6.31 -5.05 -0.40
N ASP A 63 7.63 -4.99 -0.59
CA ASP A 63 8.42 -3.78 -0.81
C ASP A 63 9.32 -3.92 -2.04
N VAL A 64 9.40 -2.87 -2.86
CA VAL A 64 10.40 -2.78 -3.94
C VAL A 64 11.75 -2.41 -3.34
N ARG A 65 12.72 -3.31 -3.42
CA ARG A 65 14.05 -3.18 -2.79
C ARG A 65 14.73 -1.88 -3.24
N GLY A 66 15.10 -1.05 -2.27
CA GLY A 66 15.77 0.23 -2.49
C GLY A 66 14.83 1.37 -2.91
N GLY A 67 13.52 1.19 -2.89
CA GLY A 67 12.53 2.26 -3.03
C GLY A 67 12.23 2.72 -4.46
N ALA A 68 13.20 2.63 -5.38
CA ALA A 68 13.04 3.07 -6.75
C ALA A 68 12.08 2.17 -7.54
N LEU A 69 11.01 2.74 -8.08
CA LEU A 69 10.04 2.08 -8.95
C LEU A 69 10.56 2.01 -10.39
N GLN A 70 11.39 1.01 -10.67
CA GLN A 70 12.03 0.81 -11.98
C GLN A 70 12.03 -0.68 -12.36
N GLN A 71 12.10 -0.95 -13.67
CA GLN A 71 12.26 -2.31 -14.18
C GLN A 71 13.50 -3.00 -13.58
N GLY A 72 13.39 -4.30 -13.31
CA GLY A 72 14.49 -5.14 -12.81
C GLY A 72 14.64 -5.14 -11.28
N LYS A 73 13.93 -4.26 -10.57
CA LYS A 73 14.04 -4.13 -9.11
C LYS A 73 13.46 -5.35 -8.39
N PRO A 74 14.21 -6.01 -7.50
CA PRO A 74 13.69 -7.14 -6.72
C PRO A 74 12.59 -6.71 -5.77
N LEU A 75 11.62 -7.59 -5.53
CA LEU A 75 10.66 -7.45 -4.43
C LEU A 75 11.17 -8.21 -3.22
N ILE A 76 10.97 -7.62 -2.05
CA ILE A 76 11.35 -8.19 -0.75
C ILE A 76 10.18 -8.02 0.22
N GLN A 77 10.28 -8.66 1.38
CA GLN A 77 9.47 -8.25 2.53
C GLN A 77 10.22 -7.22 3.34
N TYR A 78 9.49 -6.22 3.82
CA TYR A 78 10.04 -5.18 4.67
C TYR A 78 9.01 -4.72 5.70
N ALA A 79 9.48 -4.04 6.74
CA ALA A 79 8.59 -3.37 7.67
C ALA A 79 7.71 -2.37 6.91
N MET A 80 6.44 -2.30 7.28
CA MET A 80 5.52 -1.30 6.73
C MET A 80 6.10 0.09 6.99
N LYS A 81 6.31 0.86 5.92
CA LYS A 81 6.81 2.22 6.01
C LYS A 81 5.66 3.17 6.32
N PRO A 82 5.91 4.21 7.14
CA PRO A 82 4.92 5.23 7.37
C PRO A 82 4.69 6.08 6.12
N GLY A 83 3.57 6.80 6.13
CA GLY A 83 3.23 7.75 5.09
C GLY A 83 2.70 7.09 3.81
N LEU A 84 3.05 7.66 2.65
CA LEU A 84 2.57 7.22 1.34
C LEU A 84 3.21 5.90 0.92
N ALA A 85 4.47 5.65 1.34
CA ALA A 85 5.17 4.38 1.14
C ALA A 85 5.04 3.86 -0.31
N ARG A 86 5.30 4.72 -1.31
CA ARG A 86 4.99 4.46 -2.73
C ARG A 86 5.49 3.12 -3.26
N ASN A 87 6.60 2.64 -2.71
CA ASN A 87 7.25 1.37 -3.07
C ASN A 87 6.67 0.13 -2.35
N GLN A 88 5.61 0.31 -1.57
CA GLN A 88 4.88 -0.72 -0.81
C GLN A 88 3.35 -0.65 -1.06
N ARG A 89 2.90 0.22 -1.97
CA ARG A 89 1.47 0.39 -2.31
C ARG A 89 1.15 -0.27 -3.64
N TRP A 90 0.26 -1.24 -3.60
CA TRP A 90 -0.06 -2.14 -4.70
C TRP A 90 -1.55 -2.06 -5.06
N MET A 91 -1.86 -2.29 -6.32
CA MET A 91 -3.21 -2.45 -6.84
C MET A 91 -3.26 -3.69 -7.70
N TYR A 92 -4.42 -4.34 -7.72
CA TYR A 92 -4.71 -5.47 -8.60
C TYR A 92 -5.79 -5.08 -9.61
N LYS A 93 -5.52 -5.32 -10.90
CA LYS A 93 -6.48 -5.11 -11.99
C LYS A 93 -6.09 -5.95 -13.20
N ASP A 94 -7.07 -6.54 -13.88
CA ASP A 94 -6.89 -7.32 -15.13
C ASP A 94 -5.84 -8.45 -15.02
N GLY A 95 -5.74 -9.06 -13.83
CA GLY A 95 -4.77 -10.11 -13.54
C GLY A 95 -3.35 -9.61 -13.24
N PHE A 96 -3.12 -8.30 -13.16
CA PHE A 96 -1.81 -7.72 -12.84
C PHE A 96 -1.80 -7.12 -11.44
N ILE A 97 -0.70 -7.33 -10.71
CA ILE A 97 -0.41 -6.61 -9.47
C ILE A 97 0.67 -5.57 -9.79
N PHE A 98 0.43 -4.29 -9.49
CA PHE A 98 1.33 -3.18 -9.84
C PHE A 98 1.42 -2.13 -8.74
N PRO A 99 2.53 -1.38 -8.65
CA PRO A 99 2.62 -0.24 -7.76
C PRO A 99 1.60 0.85 -8.14
N ILE A 100 0.85 1.37 -7.18
CA ILE A 100 -0.14 2.45 -7.41
C ILE A 100 0.51 3.69 -8.03
N ALA A 101 1.80 3.91 -7.77
CA ALA A 101 2.57 5.04 -8.29
C ALA A 101 3.26 4.78 -9.64
N ALA A 102 3.24 3.55 -10.17
CA ALA A 102 3.83 3.18 -11.47
C ALA A 102 3.01 2.05 -12.14
N PRO A 103 1.82 2.35 -12.71
CA PRO A 103 0.90 1.33 -13.24
C PRO A 103 1.38 0.60 -14.52
N ASP A 104 2.44 1.10 -15.14
CA ASP A 104 3.14 0.53 -16.29
C ASP A 104 4.10 -0.60 -15.89
N LEU A 105 4.41 -0.72 -14.60
CA LEU A 105 5.24 -1.77 -14.03
C LEU A 105 4.41 -2.76 -13.21
N VAL A 106 4.73 -4.06 -13.28
CA VAL A 106 3.97 -5.14 -12.64
C VAL A 106 4.89 -6.13 -11.93
N ILE A 107 4.34 -6.87 -10.96
CA ILE A 107 5.01 -8.02 -10.34
C ILE A 107 5.17 -9.14 -11.37
N ASP A 108 6.41 -9.57 -11.56
CA ASP A 108 6.81 -10.62 -12.49
C ASP A 108 7.68 -11.68 -11.78
N ILE A 109 7.68 -12.89 -12.33
CA ILE A 109 8.49 -14.02 -11.88
C ILE A 109 9.82 -13.98 -12.61
N ARG A 110 10.92 -13.78 -11.89
CA ARG A 110 12.26 -13.75 -12.49
C ARG A 110 12.58 -15.08 -13.17
N GLY A 111 13.20 -15.02 -14.36
CA GLY A 111 13.71 -16.19 -15.07
C GLY A 111 12.69 -16.94 -15.92
N GLY A 112 11.39 -16.69 -15.76
CA GLY A 112 10.32 -17.24 -16.61
C GLY A 112 10.13 -18.77 -16.60
N ASP A 113 10.94 -19.49 -15.83
CA ASP A 113 10.96 -20.96 -15.75
C ASP A 113 10.20 -21.52 -14.54
N PHE A 114 9.44 -20.68 -13.83
CA PHE A 114 8.52 -21.06 -12.75
C PHE A 114 9.16 -21.94 -11.66
N LYS A 115 10.43 -21.69 -11.32
CA LYS A 115 11.13 -22.42 -10.26
C LYS A 115 10.85 -21.79 -8.90
N GLU A 116 10.82 -22.62 -7.86
CA GLU A 116 10.61 -22.19 -6.47
C GLU A 116 11.70 -21.22 -5.97
N THR A 117 12.90 -21.25 -6.56
CA THR A 117 13.98 -20.31 -6.24
C THR A 117 13.81 -18.93 -6.91
N ASN A 118 12.82 -18.76 -7.78
CA ASN A 118 12.66 -17.52 -8.52
C ASN A 118 12.09 -16.44 -7.61
N GLY A 119 12.86 -15.36 -7.44
CA GLY A 119 12.39 -14.16 -6.77
C GLY A 119 11.41 -13.38 -7.64
N LEU A 120 10.53 -12.63 -7.00
CA LEU A 120 9.70 -11.65 -7.67
C LEU A 120 10.48 -10.37 -7.96
N TYR A 121 10.15 -9.71 -9.07
CA TYR A 121 10.73 -8.43 -9.42
C TYR A 121 9.71 -7.55 -10.15
N LEU A 122 10.03 -6.27 -10.24
CA LEU A 122 9.23 -5.29 -10.97
C LEU A 122 9.63 -5.31 -12.45
N ASN A 123 8.68 -5.55 -13.36
CA ASN A 123 8.92 -5.58 -14.80
C ASN A 123 7.91 -4.71 -15.56
N THR A 124 8.23 -4.34 -16.80
CA THR A 124 7.27 -3.65 -17.67
C THR A 124 6.08 -4.56 -17.97
N LYS A 125 4.88 -4.00 -17.89
CA LYS A 125 3.62 -4.68 -18.15
C LYS A 125 3.57 -5.21 -19.59
N ASP A 126 3.41 -6.51 -19.71
CA ASP A 126 3.23 -7.24 -20.97
C ASP A 126 1.92 -8.03 -20.92
N LEU A 127 1.01 -7.74 -21.85
CA LEU A 127 -0.31 -8.36 -21.95
C LEU A 127 -0.24 -9.85 -22.30
N HIS A 128 0.86 -10.29 -22.92
CA HIS A 128 1.08 -11.67 -23.35
C HIS A 128 1.93 -12.47 -22.36
N SER A 129 2.53 -11.80 -21.36
CA SER A 129 3.36 -12.48 -20.37
C SER A 129 2.52 -13.33 -19.42
N LYS A 130 2.83 -14.63 -19.41
CA LYS A 130 2.22 -15.61 -18.51
C LYS A 130 2.74 -15.50 -17.08
N THR A 131 3.92 -14.93 -16.89
CA THR A 131 4.59 -14.80 -15.58
C THR A 131 4.15 -13.56 -14.80
N GLN A 132 3.38 -12.68 -15.44
CA GLN A 132 2.83 -11.45 -14.87
C GLN A 132 1.34 -11.55 -14.49
N LYS A 133 0.74 -12.73 -14.67
CA LYS A 133 -0.69 -12.95 -14.43
C LYS A 133 -0.94 -13.67 -13.12
N TRP A 134 -1.75 -13.03 -12.29
CA TRP A 134 -2.07 -13.45 -10.93
C TRP A 134 -3.58 -13.65 -10.78
N LEU A 135 -3.96 -14.65 -9.97
CA LEU A 135 -5.30 -14.92 -9.50
C LEU A 135 -5.36 -14.59 -8.00
N ILE A 136 -6.34 -13.80 -7.59
CA ILE A 136 -6.61 -13.50 -6.19
C ILE A 136 -7.69 -14.44 -5.69
N GLN A 137 -7.34 -15.33 -4.77
CA GLN A 137 -8.27 -16.33 -4.26
C GLN A 137 -8.58 -16.04 -2.80
N PRO A 138 -9.81 -15.58 -2.48
CA PRO A 138 -10.22 -15.29 -1.11
C PRO A 138 -10.09 -16.54 -0.24
N PHE A 139 -9.61 -16.35 0.99
CA PHE A 139 -9.56 -17.38 2.02
C PHE A 139 -10.54 -16.99 3.13
N ALA A 140 -11.76 -17.53 3.04
CA ALA A 140 -12.79 -17.31 4.04
C ALA A 140 -12.70 -18.36 5.15
N ASN A 141 -12.46 -17.92 6.38
CA ASN A 141 -12.83 -18.67 7.57
C ASN A 141 -13.43 -17.68 8.58
N GLU A 142 -14.23 -18.16 9.54
CA GLU A 142 -14.93 -17.32 10.53
C GLU A 142 -13.98 -16.43 11.37
N LYS A 143 -12.67 -16.69 11.34
CA LYS A 143 -11.64 -16.00 12.12
C LYS A 143 -10.84 -14.97 11.31
N SER A 144 -11.01 -14.92 9.99
CA SER A 144 -10.11 -14.13 9.13
C SER A 144 -10.24 -12.63 9.38
N GLN A 145 -11.45 -12.15 9.72
CA GLN A 145 -11.74 -10.75 10.06
C GLN A 145 -11.11 -10.32 11.39
N ASP A 146 -11.19 -11.16 12.43
CA ASP A 146 -10.59 -10.87 13.74
C ASP A 146 -9.06 -10.89 13.69
N GLU A 147 -8.48 -11.79 12.89
CA GLU A 147 -7.04 -11.84 12.64
C GLU A 147 -6.52 -10.60 11.89
N LEU A 148 -7.37 -9.87 11.14
CA LEU A 148 -6.98 -8.62 10.48
C LEU A 148 -6.46 -7.61 11.50
N ALA A 149 -7.18 -7.46 12.62
CA ALA A 149 -6.84 -6.52 13.66
C ALA A 149 -5.48 -6.81 14.32
N LEU A 150 -5.05 -8.08 14.33
CA LEU A 150 -3.78 -8.51 14.92
C LEU A 150 -2.59 -8.37 13.97
N LEU A 151 -2.84 -8.41 12.66
CA LEU A 151 -1.80 -8.25 11.63
C LEU A 151 -1.59 -6.80 11.22
N ARG A 152 -2.54 -5.91 11.55
CA ARG A 152 -2.33 -4.47 11.52
C ARG A 152 -1.08 -4.17 12.32
N PRO A 153 -0.04 -3.54 11.73
CA PRO A 153 1.11 -3.15 12.51
C PRO A 153 0.61 -2.27 13.65
N PRO A 154 1.14 -2.45 14.88
CA PRO A 154 0.90 -1.49 15.93
C PRO A 154 1.28 -0.11 15.38
N PRO A 155 0.54 0.96 15.73
CA PRO A 155 0.90 2.30 15.30
C PRO A 155 2.41 2.46 15.44
N SER A 156 3.09 2.77 14.33
CA SER A 156 4.45 3.27 14.44
C SER A 156 4.39 4.59 15.19
N LYS A 157 5.55 5.19 15.48
CA LYS A 157 5.63 6.33 16.40
C LYS A 157 4.52 7.33 16.06
N PRO A 158 3.78 7.91 17.03
CA PRO A 158 2.65 8.82 16.79
C PRO A 158 2.95 10.07 15.94
N GLU A 159 4.18 10.20 15.46
CA GLU A 159 4.72 11.25 14.60
C GLU A 159 4.61 10.90 13.11
N ASP A 160 4.26 9.66 12.77
CA ASP A 160 4.05 9.21 11.40
C ASP A 160 2.66 9.66 10.90
N MET A 161 2.65 10.50 9.86
CA MET A 161 1.44 11.16 9.36
C MET A 161 0.39 10.15 8.85
N TYR A 162 0.79 8.97 8.37
CA TYR A 162 -0.15 7.91 7.99
C TYR A 162 -0.85 7.29 9.19
N ASP A 163 -0.15 7.06 10.30
CA ASP A 163 -0.82 6.55 11.50
C ASP A 163 -1.81 7.57 12.05
N SER A 164 -1.41 8.84 12.02
CA SER A 164 -2.31 9.93 12.36
C SER A 164 -3.57 9.92 11.47
N TYR A 165 -3.38 9.76 10.16
CA TYR A 165 -4.48 9.63 9.19
C TYR A 165 -5.37 8.40 9.47
N ARG A 166 -4.77 7.23 9.73
CA ARG A 166 -5.49 6.00 10.05
C ARG A 166 -6.37 6.19 11.29
N MET A 167 -5.79 6.70 12.38
CA MET A 167 -6.51 6.91 13.64
C MET A 167 -7.70 7.86 13.46
N ALA A 168 -7.53 8.95 12.70
CA ALA A 168 -8.56 9.98 12.52
C ALA A 168 -9.64 9.60 11.48
N TYR A 169 -9.25 9.07 10.32
CA TYR A 169 -10.15 8.91 9.17
C TYR A 169 -10.64 7.48 8.95
N ILE A 170 -9.81 6.48 9.26
CA ILE A 170 -10.14 5.08 9.06
C ILE A 170 -10.81 4.52 10.31
N GLU A 171 -10.14 4.65 11.46
CA GLU A 171 -10.62 4.13 12.73
C GLU A 171 -11.59 5.07 13.46
N LYS A 172 -11.60 6.34 13.07
CA LYS A 172 -12.46 7.39 13.64
C LYS A 172 -12.38 7.45 15.17
N GLN A 173 -11.17 7.31 15.70
CA GLN A 173 -10.91 7.35 17.13
C GLN A 173 -11.29 8.73 17.70
N GLN A 174 -11.87 8.72 18.91
CA GLN A 174 -12.28 9.93 19.62
C GLN A 174 -11.17 10.43 20.56
N GLY A 175 -11.15 11.73 20.83
CA GLY A 175 -10.21 12.32 21.80
C GLY A 175 -8.75 12.39 21.31
N LEU A 176 -8.54 12.45 19.99
CA LEU A 176 -7.22 12.55 19.39
C LEU A 176 -6.52 13.87 19.78
N SER A 177 -5.21 13.79 20.01
CA SER A 177 -4.39 14.97 20.31
C SER A 177 -4.26 15.88 19.09
N THR A 178 -3.97 17.17 19.32
CA THR A 178 -3.76 18.13 18.23
C THR A 178 -2.63 17.69 17.28
N LYS A 179 -1.55 17.09 17.79
CA LYS A 179 -0.45 16.55 16.98
C LYS A 179 -0.94 15.47 16.00
N ILE A 180 -1.81 14.57 16.47
CA ILE A 180 -2.42 13.54 15.62
C ILE A 180 -3.33 14.20 14.58
N LEU A 181 -4.18 15.14 14.97
CA LEU A 181 -5.07 15.82 14.03
C LEU A 181 -4.28 16.59 12.95
N THR A 182 -3.20 17.29 13.31
CA THR A 182 -2.34 17.99 12.34
C THR A 182 -1.66 17.00 11.39
N GLY A 183 -1.14 15.87 11.90
CA GLY A 183 -0.55 14.83 11.05
C GLY A 183 -1.56 14.21 10.09
N ALA A 184 -2.78 13.97 10.57
CA ALA A 184 -3.88 13.39 9.80
C ALA A 184 -4.35 14.31 8.67
N ALA A 185 -4.60 15.58 8.99
CA ALA A 185 -5.00 16.60 8.01
C ALA A 185 -3.94 16.78 6.93
N ALA A 186 -2.68 16.92 7.35
CA ALA A 186 -1.56 17.10 6.43
C ALA A 186 -1.37 15.89 5.50
N PHE A 187 -1.52 14.66 6.01
CA PHE A 187 -1.47 13.47 5.17
C PHE A 187 -2.64 13.40 4.18
N ARG A 188 -3.86 13.74 4.64
CA ARG A 188 -5.04 13.72 3.79
C ARG A 188 -4.94 14.74 2.66
N ALA A 189 -4.42 15.94 2.95
CA ALA A 189 -4.15 16.95 1.93
C ALA A 189 -3.21 16.44 0.83
N LEU A 190 -2.14 15.75 1.21
CA LEU A 190 -1.23 15.11 0.25
C LEU A 190 -1.93 14.03 -0.57
N LYS A 191 -2.71 13.15 0.07
CA LYS A 191 -3.49 12.10 -0.60
C LYS A 191 -4.46 12.71 -1.63
N ASN A 192 -5.14 13.79 -1.28
CA ASN A 192 -6.06 14.51 -2.16
C ASN A 192 -5.33 15.14 -3.35
N HIS A 193 -4.20 15.83 -3.12
CA HIS A 193 -3.38 16.40 -4.20
C HIS A 193 -2.93 15.33 -5.20
N ILE A 194 -2.39 14.22 -4.71
CA ILE A 194 -1.90 13.13 -5.56
C ILE A 194 -3.05 12.49 -6.36
N ALA A 195 -4.20 12.27 -5.72
CA ALA A 195 -5.37 11.73 -6.39
C ALA A 195 -5.83 12.65 -7.53
N HIS A 196 -5.89 13.96 -7.27
CA HIS A 196 -6.27 14.95 -8.27
C HIS A 196 -5.28 15.01 -9.44
N GLN A 197 -3.97 15.07 -9.17
CA GLN A 197 -2.95 15.09 -10.24
C GLN A 197 -3.04 13.84 -11.13
N LYS A 198 -3.33 12.67 -10.55
CA LYS A 198 -3.54 11.44 -11.33
C LYS A 198 -4.79 11.49 -12.19
N GLU A 199 -5.89 12.04 -11.66
CA GLU A 199 -7.14 12.20 -12.41
C GLU A 199 -6.94 13.07 -13.65
N ILE A 200 -6.20 14.17 -13.50
CA ILE A 200 -5.90 15.10 -14.61
C ILE A 200 -4.64 14.72 -15.41
N GLN A 201 -4.02 13.57 -15.09
CA GLN A 201 -2.82 13.04 -15.74
C GLN A 201 -1.63 14.02 -15.76
N GLN A 202 -1.46 14.81 -14.70
CA GLN A 202 -0.36 15.75 -14.52
C GLN A 202 0.72 15.20 -13.58
N PRO A 203 1.98 15.68 -13.69
CA PRO A 203 3.02 15.36 -12.73
C PRO A 203 2.62 15.76 -11.30
N ILE A 204 3.03 14.98 -10.32
CA ILE A 204 2.74 15.28 -8.90
C ILE A 204 3.42 16.60 -8.47
N VAL A 205 4.64 16.84 -8.96
CA VAL A 205 5.42 18.05 -8.72
C VAL A 205 5.16 19.05 -9.83
N THR A 206 4.52 20.17 -9.49
CA THR A 206 4.27 21.32 -10.37
C THR A 206 4.64 22.61 -9.63
N PRO A 207 4.82 23.75 -10.33
CA PRO A 207 5.12 25.02 -9.68
C PRO A 207 4.10 25.43 -8.61
N GLN A 208 2.83 25.05 -8.78
CA GLN A 208 1.72 25.36 -7.86
C GLN A 208 1.46 24.27 -6.81
N ALA A 209 2.24 23.18 -6.79
CA ALA A 209 1.96 22.03 -5.92
C ALA A 209 1.98 22.41 -4.43
N ARG A 210 2.98 23.19 -4.00
CA ARG A 210 3.12 23.62 -2.60
C ARG A 210 1.92 24.47 -2.14
N ASP A 211 1.55 25.49 -2.92
CA ASP A 211 0.39 26.35 -2.61
C ASP A 211 -0.91 25.55 -2.54
N THR A 212 -1.09 24.61 -3.46
CA THR A 212 -2.27 23.72 -3.51
C THR A 212 -2.32 22.82 -2.26
N ILE A 213 -1.19 22.22 -1.88
CA ILE A 213 -1.08 21.36 -0.71
C ILE A 213 -1.35 22.15 0.58
N GLN A 214 -0.84 23.37 0.71
CA GLN A 214 -1.12 24.22 1.87
C GLN A 214 -2.60 24.55 1.99
N LYS A 215 -3.24 24.92 0.88
CA LYS A 215 -4.69 25.18 0.87
C LYS A 215 -5.48 23.95 1.30
N LEU A 216 -5.18 22.78 0.72
CA LEU A 216 -5.81 21.52 1.11
C LEU A 216 -5.57 21.19 2.60
N ALA A 217 -4.34 21.38 3.09
CA ALA A 217 -3.99 21.12 4.49
C ALA A 217 -4.78 22.00 5.46
N LYS A 218 -4.92 23.28 5.14
CA LYS A 218 -5.75 24.23 5.87
C LYS A 218 -7.22 23.80 5.89
N ASP A 219 -7.78 23.51 4.73
CA ASP A 219 -9.19 23.11 4.62
C ASP A 219 -9.46 21.82 5.42
N GLU A 220 -8.53 20.85 5.39
CA GLU A 220 -8.65 19.58 6.12
C GLU A 220 -8.58 19.74 7.64
N ILE A 221 -7.65 20.54 8.18
CA ILE A 221 -7.56 20.71 9.64
C ILE A 221 -8.73 21.51 10.20
N GLN A 222 -9.26 22.46 9.42
CA GLN A 222 -10.47 23.20 9.79
C GLN A 222 -11.70 22.29 9.83
N ALA A 223 -11.77 21.28 8.96
CA ALA A 223 -12.85 20.29 8.99
C ALA A 223 -12.73 19.30 10.15
N LEU A 224 -11.50 18.92 10.54
CA LEU A 224 -11.24 17.96 11.62
C LEU A 224 -11.39 18.53 13.03
N CYS A 225 -11.14 19.82 13.19
CA CYS A 225 -10.99 20.43 14.50
C CYS A 225 -11.61 21.82 14.53
N HIS A 226 -12.32 22.14 15.61
CA HIS A 226 -12.87 23.48 15.86
C HIS A 226 -12.37 23.98 17.22
N GLN A 227 -11.09 24.34 17.30
CA GLN A 227 -10.44 24.88 18.50
C GLN A 227 -10.13 26.38 18.37
N LYS A 228 -10.01 27.06 19.52
CA LYS A 228 -9.70 28.51 19.57
C LYS A 228 -8.33 28.87 18.97
N ALA A 229 -7.34 27.99 19.08
CA ALA A 229 -5.98 28.19 18.57
C ALA A 229 -5.81 27.64 17.14
N MET A 230 -6.75 27.93 16.25
CA MET A 230 -6.79 27.35 14.90
C MET A 230 -5.59 27.77 14.03
N GLN A 231 -5.08 28.98 14.23
CA GLN A 231 -4.04 29.55 13.38
C GLN A 231 -2.70 28.79 13.50
N ASP A 232 -2.31 28.43 14.72
CA ASP A 232 -1.10 27.63 14.98
C ASP A 232 -1.24 26.21 14.43
N LEU A 233 -2.44 25.62 14.54
CA LEU A 233 -2.74 24.30 13.99
C LEU A 233 -2.69 24.29 12.47
N ILE A 234 -3.24 25.32 11.81
CA ILE A 234 -3.16 25.50 10.36
C ILE A 234 -1.69 25.57 9.94
N TYR A 235 -0.91 26.44 10.56
CA TYR A 235 0.51 26.59 10.24
C TYR A 235 1.28 25.28 10.42
N ALA A 236 1.09 24.59 11.55
CA ALA A 236 1.75 23.31 11.80
C ALA A 236 1.36 22.23 10.78
N THR A 237 0.09 22.19 10.39
CA THR A 237 -0.42 21.24 9.38
C THR A 237 0.17 21.52 8.00
N GLU A 238 0.19 22.78 7.57
CA GLU A 238 0.79 23.20 6.31
C GLU A 238 2.28 22.84 6.25
N GLN A 239 3.05 23.16 7.29
CA GLN A 239 4.49 22.84 7.34
C GLN A 239 4.75 21.34 7.35
N ALA A 240 3.95 20.55 8.07
CA ALA A 240 4.05 19.09 8.05
C ALA A 240 3.78 18.52 6.66
N ALA A 241 2.75 19.02 5.97
CA ALA A 241 2.41 18.59 4.61
C ALA A 241 3.55 18.92 3.62
N LEU A 242 4.07 20.15 3.67
CA LEU A 242 5.16 20.60 2.78
C LEU A 242 6.47 19.85 3.04
N THR A 243 6.84 19.65 4.32
CA THR A 243 8.06 18.93 4.69
C THR A 243 8.01 17.49 4.14
N TYR A 244 6.86 16.84 4.28
CA TYR A 244 6.66 15.49 3.76
C TYR A 244 6.66 15.48 2.23
N PHE A 245 5.99 16.43 1.58
CA PHE A 245 5.97 16.54 0.12
C PHE A 245 7.38 16.68 -0.45
N ALA A 246 8.16 17.62 0.09
CA ALA A 246 9.52 17.86 -0.36
C ALA A 246 10.40 16.60 -0.25
N ARG A 247 10.33 15.92 0.91
CA ARG A 247 11.10 14.71 1.17
C ARG A 247 10.79 13.56 0.19
N GLU A 248 9.53 13.41 -0.22
CA GLU A 248 9.09 12.22 -0.96
C GLU A 248 8.93 12.44 -2.47
N TYR A 249 8.94 13.70 -2.93
CA TYR A 249 8.61 14.05 -4.31
C TYR A 249 9.58 15.02 -4.98
N GLU A 250 10.26 15.89 -4.24
CA GLU A 250 11.09 16.97 -4.82
C GLU A 250 12.59 16.63 -4.85
N GLU A 251 12.95 15.34 -4.90
CA GLU A 251 14.33 14.88 -5.13
C GLU A 251 14.90 15.39 -6.47
#